data_AF-A0A8S0ZEF4-F1
#
_entry.id   AF-A0A8S0ZEF4-F1
#
_cell.length_a   1.000
_cell.length_b   1.000
_cell.length_c   1.000
_cell.angle_alpha   90.00
_cell.angle_beta   90.00
_cell.angle_gamma   90.00
#
_symmetry.space_group_name_H-M   'P 1'
#
loop_
_entity.id
_entity.type
_entity.pdbx_description
1 polymer ?
#
loop_
_entity_poly.entity_id
_entity_poly.type
_entity_poly.pdbx_seq_one_letter_code
_entity_poly.pdbx_strand_id
1 'polypeptide(L)'
;MKTSSSQFELMVTFMEQHGDLSKLLSNARGRVSNFQKWEELTRLLNSDGSGCTKTTEKWKKVWSDYKNNTKKKAARLHRSANATGGGPAMFSKLSDFEQRVLKITGVQAATGLAVEEAG
;
A
#
# COMPACT_ATOMS: atom_id res chain seq x y z
N MET A 1 11.06 -16.44 -7.12
CA MET A 1 10.22 -15.79 -8.14
C MET A 1 9.66 -14.49 -7.57
N LYS A 2 10.08 -13.31 -8.08
CA LYS A 2 9.64 -12.00 -7.59
C LYS A 2 8.37 -11.54 -8.33
N THR A 3 7.52 -10.77 -7.66
CA THR A 3 6.38 -10.09 -8.29
C THR A 3 6.90 -9.15 -9.37
N SER A 4 6.34 -9.22 -10.58
CA SER A 4 6.69 -8.33 -11.71
C SER A 4 6.22 -6.89 -11.43
N SER A 5 6.86 -5.90 -12.05
CA SER A 5 6.44 -4.50 -11.94
C SER A 5 5.00 -4.29 -12.44
N SER A 6 4.57 -4.98 -13.51
CA SER A 6 3.19 -4.90 -14.03
C SER A 6 2.17 -5.41 -13.01
N GLN A 7 2.43 -6.60 -12.44
CA GLN A 7 1.61 -7.15 -11.35
C GLN A 7 1.57 -6.21 -10.13
N PHE A 8 2.69 -5.54 -9.85
CA PHE A 8 2.74 -4.57 -8.76
C PHE A 8 1.87 -3.34 -9.04
N GLU A 9 1.95 -2.80 -10.25
CA GLU A 9 1.16 -1.67 -10.70
C GLU A 9 -0.34 -1.98 -10.70
N LEU A 10 -0.74 -3.15 -11.19
CA LEU A 10 -2.13 -3.64 -11.13
C LEU A 10 -2.61 -3.71 -9.68
N MET A 11 -1.78 -4.25 -8.78
CA MET A 11 -2.12 -4.35 -7.35
C MET A 11 -2.32 -2.97 -6.72
N VAL A 12 -1.41 -2.02 -6.95
CA VAL A 12 -1.51 -0.66 -6.40
C VAL A 12 -2.73 0.06 -6.98
N THR A 13 -2.96 -0.02 -8.29
CA THR A 13 -4.09 0.62 -8.97
C THR A 13 -5.43 0.08 -8.46
N PHE A 14 -5.54 -1.23 -8.27
CA PHE A 14 -6.75 -1.84 -7.71
C PHE A 14 -7.01 -1.35 -6.28
N MET A 15 -5.96 -1.21 -5.47
CA MET A 15 -6.05 -0.70 -4.09
C MET A 15 -6.39 0.80 -4.04
N GLU A 16 -6.04 1.59 -5.05
CA GLU A 16 -6.47 3.00 -5.14
C GLU A 16 -7.97 3.12 -5.42
N GLN A 17 -8.50 2.24 -6.28
CA GLN A 17 -9.92 2.26 -6.65
C GLN A 17 -10.83 1.70 -5.55
N HIS A 18 -10.37 0.66 -4.84
CA HIS A 18 -11.18 -0.05 -3.85
C HIS A 18 -10.80 0.25 -2.38
N GLY A 19 -9.71 0.97 -2.16
CA GLY A 19 -9.15 1.24 -0.84
C GLY A 19 -8.28 0.10 -0.29
N ASP A 20 -7.72 0.30 0.91
CA ASP A 20 -6.88 -0.71 1.56
C ASP A 20 -7.71 -1.91 2.06
N LEU A 21 -7.72 -2.98 1.25
CA LEU A 21 -8.44 -4.22 1.53
C LEU A 21 -7.90 -5.02 2.72
N SER A 22 -6.75 -4.62 3.27
CA SER A 22 -6.20 -5.24 4.49
C SER A 22 -6.64 -4.52 5.77
N LYS A 23 -7.38 -3.41 5.66
CA LYS A 23 -8.02 -2.81 6.84
C LYS A 23 -9.03 -3.79 7.43
N LEU A 24 -8.96 -3.96 8.74
CA LEU A 24 -9.95 -4.73 9.50
C LEU A 24 -11.29 -4.00 9.42
N LEU A 25 -12.31 -4.71 8.95
CA LEU A 25 -13.68 -4.21 8.90
C LEU A 25 -14.47 -4.82 10.05
N SER A 26 -15.12 -3.97 10.85
CA SER A 26 -15.90 -4.41 12.02
C SER A 26 -17.19 -5.16 11.63
N ASN A 27 -17.68 -5.00 10.40
CA ASN A 27 -18.90 -5.65 9.93
C ASN A 27 -18.62 -6.96 9.16
N ALA A 28 -19.44 -7.98 9.41
CA ALA A 28 -19.30 -9.28 8.74
C ALA A 28 -19.44 -9.18 7.22
N ARG A 29 -20.38 -8.34 6.74
CA ARG A 29 -20.61 -8.09 5.31
C ARG A 29 -19.38 -7.45 4.64
N GLY A 30 -18.71 -6.52 5.30
CA GLY A 30 -17.48 -5.91 4.78
C GLY A 30 -16.35 -6.93 4.66
N ARG A 31 -16.18 -7.80 5.66
CA ARG A 31 -15.17 -8.88 5.60
C ARG A 31 -15.37 -9.79 4.39
N VAL A 32 -16.61 -10.20 4.10
CA VAL A 32 -16.94 -10.99 2.90
C VAL A 32 -16.64 -10.21 1.63
N SER A 33 -17.03 -8.93 1.56
CA SER A 33 -16.76 -8.10 0.37
C SER A 33 -15.27 -7.88 0.12
N ASN A 34 -14.45 -7.72 1.17
CA ASN A 34 -13.00 -7.61 1.03
C ASN A 34 -12.40 -8.94 0.57
N PHE A 35 -12.90 -10.07 1.07
CA PHE A 35 -12.45 -11.38 0.61
C PHE A 35 -12.71 -11.56 -0.89
N GLN A 36 -13.92 -11.20 -1.37
CA GLN A 36 -14.27 -11.27 -2.79
C GLN A 36 -13.35 -10.37 -3.65
N LYS A 37 -13.11 -9.13 -3.21
CA LYS A 37 -12.17 -8.22 -3.91
C LYS A 37 -10.74 -8.77 -3.96
N TRP A 38 -10.30 -9.44 -2.89
CA TRP A 38 -9.00 -10.10 -2.86
C TRP A 38 -8.91 -11.27 -3.85
N GLU A 39 -9.99 -12.05 -4.00
CA GLU A 39 -10.05 -13.10 -5.02
C GLU A 39 -10.05 -12.53 -6.44
N GLU A 40 -10.82 -11.47 -6.69
CA GLU A 40 -10.85 -10.78 -7.97
C GLU A 40 -9.47 -10.25 -8.36
N LEU A 41 -8.82 -9.53 -7.44
CA LEU A 41 -7.45 -9.05 -7.63
C LEU A 41 -6.47 -10.21 -7.91
N THR A 42 -6.61 -11.33 -7.19
CA THR A 42 -5.75 -12.49 -7.39
C THR A 42 -5.90 -13.06 -8.80
N ARG A 43 -7.13 -13.15 -9.31
CA ARG A 43 -7.39 -13.60 -10.68
C ARG A 43 -6.76 -12.64 -11.69
N LEU A 44 -6.95 -11.33 -11.51
CA LEU A 44 -6.39 -10.30 -12.38
C LEU A 44 -4.85 -10.35 -12.43
N LEU A 45 -4.20 -10.45 -11.27
CA LEU A 45 -2.74 -10.54 -11.16
C LEU A 45 -2.18 -11.83 -11.76
N ASN A 46 -2.91 -12.93 -11.60
CA ASN A 46 -2.50 -14.22 -12.16
C ASN A 46 -2.77 -14.29 -13.67
N SER A 47 -3.72 -13.51 -14.21
CA SER A 47 -4.01 -13.44 -15.66
C SER A 47 -3.09 -12.51 -16.44
N ASP A 48 -2.39 -11.59 -15.78
CA ASP A 48 -1.45 -10.63 -16.39
C ASP A 48 -0.31 -11.33 -17.17
N GLY A 49 0.01 -12.59 -16.86
CA GLY A 49 0.95 -13.42 -17.63
C GLY A 49 2.43 -12.98 -17.57
N SER A 50 2.72 -11.76 -17.13
CA SER A 50 4.06 -11.18 -17.05
C SER A 50 4.86 -11.60 -15.82
N GLY A 51 4.25 -12.35 -14.89
CA GLY A 51 4.83 -12.61 -13.57
C GLY A 51 4.37 -13.89 -12.90
N CYS A 52 4.47 -13.91 -11.57
CA CYS A 52 4.18 -15.12 -10.79
C CYS A 52 2.68 -15.30 -10.60
N THR A 53 2.19 -16.52 -10.73
CA THR A 53 0.88 -16.87 -10.16
C THR A 53 1.03 -17.15 -8.66
N LYS A 54 0.19 -16.51 -7.83
CA LYS A 54 0.18 -16.73 -6.37
C LYS A 54 -1.25 -16.91 -5.87
N THR A 55 -1.38 -17.52 -4.70
CA THR A 55 -2.66 -17.62 -4.00
C THR A 55 -3.05 -16.27 -3.38
N THR A 56 -4.33 -16.10 -3.10
CA THR A 56 -4.88 -14.90 -2.46
C THR A 56 -4.15 -14.55 -1.16
N GLU A 57 -3.80 -15.54 -0.35
CA GLU A 57 -3.06 -15.35 0.91
C GLU A 57 -1.63 -14.82 0.66
N LYS A 58 -0.96 -15.31 -0.38
CA LYS A 58 0.36 -14.80 -0.77
C LYS A 58 0.26 -13.36 -1.27
N TRP A 59 -0.77 -13.00 -2.03
CA TRP A 59 -0.98 -11.61 -2.45
C TRP A 59 -1.28 -10.67 -1.29
N LYS A 60 -2.10 -11.11 -0.33
CA LYS A 60 -2.32 -10.39 0.95
C LYS A 60 -1.01 -10.14 1.69
N LYS A 61 -0.12 -11.13 1.74
CA LYS A 61 1.20 -11.00 2.35
C LYS A 61 2.08 -10.02 1.58
N VAL A 62 2.16 -10.12 0.25
CA VAL A 62 2.91 -9.19 -0.60
C VAL A 62 2.48 -7.74 -0.36
N TRP A 63 1.17 -7.47 -0.33
CA TRP A 63 0.65 -6.14 -0.04
C TRP A 63 1.01 -5.67 1.37
N SER A 64 0.84 -6.54 2.37
CA SER A 64 1.16 -6.21 3.78
C SER A 64 2.63 -5.90 3.98
N ASP A 65 3.52 -6.73 3.44
CA ASP A 65 4.97 -6.54 3.50
C ASP A 65 5.39 -5.26 2.78
N TYR A 66 4.80 -4.97 1.62
CA TYR A 66 5.08 -3.75 0.88
C TYR A 66 4.68 -2.51 1.68
N LYS A 67 3.45 -2.46 2.19
CA LYS A 67 3.01 -1.36 3.06
C LYS A 67 3.95 -1.16 4.24
N ASN A 68 4.31 -2.24 4.94
CA ASN A 68 5.20 -2.15 6.09
C ASN A 68 6.59 -1.61 5.72
N ASN A 69 7.14 -2.03 4.57
CA ASN A 69 8.42 -1.53 4.08
C ASN A 69 8.33 -0.05 3.69
N THR A 70 7.27 0.34 2.99
CA THR A 70 7.00 1.74 2.63
C THR A 70 6.86 2.61 3.89
N LYS A 71 6.10 2.16 4.89
CA LYS A 71 5.96 2.86 6.19
C LYS A 71 7.31 3.01 6.90
N LYS A 72 8.11 1.94 6.97
CA LYS A 72 9.45 1.98 7.58
C LYS A 72 10.36 2.96 6.85
N LYS A 73 10.35 2.96 5.52
CA LYS A 73 11.14 3.88 4.70
C LYS A 73 10.71 5.33 4.94
N ALA A 74 9.42 5.60 4.89
CA ALA A 74 8.82 6.89 5.19
C ALA A 74 9.22 7.40 6.59
N ALA A 75 9.11 6.55 7.62
CA ALA A 75 9.49 6.88 8.99
C ALA A 75 11.00 7.16 9.14
N ARG A 76 11.86 6.40 8.43
CA ARG A 76 13.31 6.67 8.40
C ARG A 76 13.65 8.01 7.74
N LEU A 77 13.03 8.30 6.60
CA LEU A 77 13.22 9.56 5.89
C LEU A 77 12.78 10.74 6.75
N HIS A 78 11.63 10.61 7.42
CA HIS A 78 11.15 11.61 8.36
C HIS A 78 12.11 11.86 9.52
N ARG A 79 12.60 10.80 10.20
CA ARG A 79 13.61 10.96 11.26
C ARG A 79 14.89 11.65 10.78
N SER A 80 15.30 11.38 9.54
CA SER A 80 16.46 12.04 8.93
C SER A 80 16.18 13.51 8.57
N ALA A 81 14.93 13.87 8.27
CA ALA A 81 14.52 15.22 7.85
C ALA A 81 14.19 16.14 9.04
N ASN A 82 13.78 15.59 10.19
CA ASN A 82 13.50 16.36 11.41
C ASN A 82 14.74 16.99 12.06
N ALA A 83 15.94 16.74 11.52
CA ALA A 83 17.14 17.50 11.88
C ALA A 83 17.18 18.91 11.24
N THR A 84 16.35 19.21 10.22
CA THR A 84 16.41 20.47 9.45
C THR A 84 15.06 21.16 9.22
N GLY A 85 13.99 20.79 9.94
CA GLY A 85 12.65 21.35 9.74
C GLY A 85 11.90 20.63 8.62
N GLY A 86 11.04 19.68 9.01
CA GLY A 86 10.43 18.69 8.11
C GLY A 86 9.39 19.27 7.16
N GLY A 87 9.68 19.25 5.87
CA GLY A 87 8.77 19.63 4.79
C GLY A 87 8.60 18.56 3.69
N PRO A 88 7.90 18.89 2.58
CA PRO A 88 7.49 17.98 1.49
C PRO A 88 8.63 17.17 0.82
N ALA A 89 9.88 17.55 1.03
CA ALA A 89 11.08 16.88 0.52
C ALA A 89 11.19 15.40 0.92
N MET A 90 10.46 14.96 1.95
CA MET A 90 10.34 13.55 2.33
C MET A 90 9.78 12.67 1.20
N PHE A 91 8.75 13.15 0.49
CA PHE A 91 8.02 12.34 -0.49
C PHE A 91 8.84 12.13 -1.78
N SER A 92 9.74 13.06 -2.10
CA SER A 92 10.62 13.00 -3.28
C SER A 92 11.66 11.87 -3.25
N LYS A 93 11.85 11.21 -2.09
CA LYS A 93 12.78 10.07 -1.92
C LYS A 93 12.09 8.70 -1.94
N LEU A 94 10.77 8.69 -2.10
CA LEU A 94 9.97 7.48 -2.29
C LEU A 94 9.77 7.25 -3.78
N SER A 95 9.61 6.00 -4.20
CA SER A 95 9.19 5.70 -5.57
C SER A 95 7.72 6.04 -5.76
N ASP A 96 7.29 6.18 -7.02
CA ASP A 96 5.90 6.48 -7.37
C ASP A 96 4.91 5.49 -6.72
N PHE A 97 5.25 4.19 -6.75
CA PHE A 97 4.45 3.15 -6.09
C PHE A 97 4.41 3.32 -4.56
N GLU A 98 5.52 3.68 -3.93
CA GLU A 98 5.58 3.93 -2.48
C GLU A 98 4.72 5.13 -2.08
N GLN A 99 4.76 6.22 -2.87
CA GLN A 99 3.93 7.41 -2.64
C GLN A 99 2.44 7.09 -2.77
N ARG A 100 2.05 6.36 -3.82
CA ARG A 100 0.67 5.89 -4.01
C ARG A 100 0.19 5.03 -2.84
N VAL A 101 1.01 4.10 -2.38
CA VAL A 101 0.67 3.25 -1.24
C VAL A 101 0.53 4.02 0.07
N LEU A 102 1.37 5.03 0.32
CA LEU A 102 1.18 5.92 1.48
C LEU A 102 -0.13 6.69 1.41
N LYS A 103 -0.53 7.15 0.22
CA LYS A 103 -1.81 7.84 0.01
C LYS A 103 -3.00 6.93 0.31
N ILE A 104 -2.96 5.67 -0.12
CA ILE A 104 -4.01 4.66 0.16
C ILE A 104 -4.10 4.33 1.65
N THR A 105 -2.95 4.16 2.30
CA THR A 105 -2.90 3.72 3.71
C THR A 105 -3.18 4.87 4.69
N GLY A 106 -2.96 6.11 4.24
CA GLY A 106 -2.97 7.32 5.06
C GLY A 106 -1.59 7.56 5.68
N VAL A 107 -1.03 8.75 5.43
CA VAL A 107 0.28 9.16 5.99
C VAL A 107 0.23 9.11 7.52
N GLN A 108 -0.87 9.56 8.13
CA GLN A 108 -1.16 9.47 9.56
C GLN A 108 -0.96 8.06 10.16
N ALA A 109 -1.54 7.04 9.53
CA ALA A 109 -1.44 5.65 9.98
C ALA A 109 -0.09 4.99 9.65
N ALA A 110 0.74 5.66 8.84
CA ALA A 110 2.06 5.21 8.40
C ALA A 110 3.21 5.82 9.22
N THR A 111 3.08 7.08 9.61
CA THR A 111 4.12 7.84 10.32
C THR A 111 3.73 8.25 11.74
N GLY A 112 2.44 8.13 12.12
CA GLY A 112 1.92 8.58 13.41
C GLY A 112 1.71 10.09 13.52
N LEU A 113 1.86 10.85 12.42
CA LEU A 113 1.70 12.31 12.41
C LEU A 113 0.24 12.68 12.25
N ALA A 114 -0.35 13.47 13.15
CA ALA A 114 -1.58 14.19 12.83
C ALA A 114 -1.29 15.15 11.66
N VAL A 115 -2.07 15.11 10.57
CA VAL A 115 -2.11 16.22 9.62
C VAL A 115 -2.65 17.41 10.41
N GLU A 116 -1.80 18.38 10.75
CA GLU A 116 -2.30 19.73 10.97
C GLU A 116 -2.83 20.21 9.63
N GLU A 117 -4.16 20.23 9.53
CA GLU A 117 -4.87 21.00 8.52
C GLU A 117 -4.37 22.44 8.63
N ALA A 118 -3.68 22.91 7.59
CA ALA A 118 -3.25 24.30 7.50
C ALA A 118 -4.51 25.17 7.44
N GLY A 119 -4.79 25.86 8.55
CA GLY A 119 -5.68 27.03 8.61
C GLY A 119 -4.94 28.31 8.25
#